data_AF-A0A6L4ZMH9-F1
#
_entry.id   AF-A0A6L4ZMH9-F1
#
_cell.length_a   1.000
_cell.length_b   1.000
_cell.length_c   1.000
_cell.angle_alpha   90.00
_cell.angle_beta   90.00
_cell.angle_gamma   90.00
#
_symmetry.space_group_name_H-M   'P 1'
#
loop_
_entity.id
_entity.type
_entity.pdbx_description
1 polymer ?
#
loop_
_entity_poly.entity_id
_entity_poly.type
_entity_poly.pdbx_seq_one_letter_code
_entity_poly.pdbx_strand_id
1 'polypeptide(L)' 'MLSQKAFEEYKAIYKEEIDGELPSDEVLHDQAISLLTLMDIVYRPIKKEWLERYERRRAIRNSSNSAV' A
#
# COMPACT_ATOMS: atom_id res chain seq x y z
N MET A 1 -11.59 5.57 11.44
CA MET A 1 -12.76 4.66 11.52
C MET A 1 -12.85 3.89 10.22
N LEU A 2 -13.05 2.58 10.32
CA LEU A 2 -13.32 1.73 9.17
C LEU A 2 -14.77 1.97 8.70
N SER A 3 -15.00 2.06 7.39
CA SER A 3 -16.37 2.09 6.88
C SER A 3 -16.94 0.66 6.87
N GLN A 4 -18.27 0.52 6.97
CA GLN A 4 -18.90 -0.80 6.92
C GLN A 4 -18.53 -1.55 5.63
N LYS A 5 -18.54 -0.86 4.49
CA LYS A 5 -18.16 -1.45 3.20
C LYS A 5 -16.73 -1.99 3.23
N ALA A 6 -15.78 -1.21 3.75
CA ALA A 6 -14.38 -1.64 3.83
C ALA A 6 -14.21 -2.83 4.79
N PHE A 7 -15.02 -2.92 5.84
CA PHE A 7 -15.00 -4.06 6.76
C PHE A 7 -15.52 -5.34 6.10
N GLU A 8 -16.62 -5.26 5.35
CA GLU A 8 -17.14 -6.42 4.62
C GLU A 8 -16.17 -6.91 3.53
N GLU A 9 -15.53 -5.99 2.81
CA GLU A 9 -14.48 -6.32 1.83
C GLU A 9 -13.28 -6.99 2.51
N TYR A 10 -12.86 -6.48 3.67
CA TYR A 10 -11.78 -7.10 4.46
C TYR A 10 -12.13 -8.54 4.88
N LYS A 11 -13.35 -8.78 5.37
CA LYS A 11 -13.81 -10.13 5.75
C LYS A 11 -13.82 -11.09 4.56
N ALA A 12 -14.25 -10.62 3.39
CA ALA A 12 -14.25 -11.42 2.17
C ALA A 12 -12.83 -11.85 1.79
N ILE A 13 -11.89 -10.91 1.77
CA ILE A 13 -10.48 -11.18 1.47
C ILE A 13 -9.87 -12.12 2.51
N TYR A 14 -10.13 -11.90 3.80
CA TYR A 14 -9.62 -12.75 4.87
C TYR A 14 -10.05 -14.21 4.67
N LYS A 15 -11.31 -14.43 4.31
CA LYS A 15 -11.86 -15.77 4.05
C LYS A 15 -11.26 -16.44 2.81
N GLU A 16 -10.88 -15.65 1.80
CA GLU A 16 -10.24 -16.15 0.58
C GLU A 16 -8.76 -16.53 0.80
N GLU A 17 -8.06 -15.77 1.65
CA GLU A 17 -6.61 -15.89 1.85
C GLU A 17 -6.22 -16.80 3.03
N ILE A 18 -7.11 -16.97 4.01
CA ILE A 18 -6.83 -17.76 5.22
C ILE A 18 -7.71 -19.00 5.22
N ASP A 19 -7.07 -20.16 5.11
CA ASP A 19 -7.72 -21.44 5.39
C ASP A 19 -8.03 -21.55 6.89
N GLY A 20 -9.31 -21.61 7.25
CA GLY A 20 -9.73 -21.78 8.63
C GLY A 20 -11.09 -21.19 8.96
N GLU A 21 -11.43 -21.23 10.25
CA GLU A 21 -12.63 -20.58 10.77
C GLU A 21 -12.40 -19.07 10.89
N LEU A 22 -13.41 -18.30 10.49
CA LEU A 22 -13.35 -16.84 10.60
C LEU A 22 -13.34 -16.44 12.08
N PRO A 23 -12.41 -15.57 12.52
CA PRO A 23 -12.48 -14.99 13.86
C PRO A 23 -13.77 -14.18 14.06
N SER A 24 -14.04 -13.76 15.31
CA SER A 24 -15.17 -12.88 15.59
C SER A 24 -15.03 -11.53 14.88
N ASP A 25 -16.17 -10.89 14.61
CA ASP A 25 -16.20 -9.56 13.99
C ASP A 25 -15.37 -8.52 14.77
N GLU A 26 -15.34 -8.60 16.10
CA GLU A 26 -14.52 -7.72 16.95
C GLU A 26 -13.02 -7.89 16.66
N VAL A 27 -12.55 -9.14 16.59
CA VAL A 27 -11.14 -9.45 16.29
C VAL A 27 -10.77 -9.02 14.88
N LEU A 28 -11.63 -9.29 13.89
CA LEU A 28 -11.39 -8.89 12.51
C LEU A 28 -11.37 -7.36 12.37
N HIS A 29 -12.22 -6.66 13.11
CA HIS A 29 -12.26 -5.20 13.09
C HIS A 29 -10.98 -4.59 13.66
N ASP A 30 -10.47 -5.11 14.78
CA ASP A 30 -9.21 -4.68 15.38
C ASP A 30 -8.01 -4.99 14.48
N GLN A 31 -8.01 -6.14 13.81
CA GLN A 31 -6.98 -6.49 12.83
C GLN A 31 -7.00 -5.55 11.62
N ALA A 32 -8.18 -5.23 11.09
CA ALA A 32 -8.33 -4.30 9.97
C ALA A 32 -7.83 -2.89 10.33
N ILE A 33 -8.14 -2.40 11.54
CA ILE A 33 -7.61 -1.12 12.04
C ILE A 33 -6.09 -1.19 12.17
N SER A 34 -5.56 -2.25 12.77
CA SER A 34 -4.11 -2.43 12.97
C SER A 34 -3.36 -2.45 11.64
N LEU A 35 -3.92 -3.09 10.61
CA LEU A 35 -3.37 -3.09 9.26
C LEU A 35 -3.32 -1.68 8.67
N LEU A 36 -4.39 -0.90 8.80
CA LEU A 36 -4.40 0.49 8.32
C LEU A 36 -3.37 1.35 9.05
N THR A 37 -3.24 1.18 10.36
CA THR A 37 -2.20 1.86 11.15
C THR A 37 -0.81 1.48 10.68
N LEU A 38 -0.54 0.21 10.41
CA LEU A 38 0.74 -0.23 9.87
C LEU A 38 1.00 0.39 8.49
N MET A 39 0.00 0.39 7.62
CA MET A 39 0.13 0.98 6.28
C MET A 39 0.38 2.48 6.32
N ASP A 40 -0.23 3.22 7.25
CA ASP A 40 0.04 4.65 7.42
C ASP A 40 1.52 4.92 7.81
N ILE A 41 2.10 4.03 8.60
CA ILE A 41 3.51 4.13 9.03
C ILE A 41 4.47 3.74 7.89
N VAL A 42 4.18 2.63 7.20
CA VAL A 42 5.10 1.98 6.26
C VAL A 42 4.97 2.54 4.84
N TYR A 43 3.75 2.89 4.41
CA TYR A 43 3.52 3.39 3.06
C TYR A 43 4.04 4.82 2.92
N ARG A 44 5.16 4.97 2.20
CA ARG A 44 5.75 6.27 1.85
C ARG A 44 5.42 6.58 0.40
N PRO A 45 4.35 7.35 0.11
CA PRO A 45 4.01 7.68 -1.27
C PRO A 45 5.14 8.47 -1.92
N ILE A 46 5.60 8.00 -3.08
CA ILE A 46 6.58 8.73 -3.88
C ILE A 46 5.85 9.93 -4.48
N LYS A 47 6.28 11.14 -4.10
CA LYS A 47 5.74 12.35 -4.72
C LYS A 47 6.04 12.34 -6.21
N LYS A 48 5.05 12.66 -7.03
CA LYS A 48 5.20 12.72 -8.50
C LYS A 48 6.39 13.60 -8.92
N GLU A 49 6.57 14.73 -8.25
CA GLU A 49 7.73 15.62 -8.47
C GLU A 49 9.09 14.94 -8.24
N TRP A 50 9.19 13.97 -7.33
CA TRP A 50 10.44 13.24 -7.08
C TRP A 50 10.74 12.28 -8.21
N LEU A 51 9.70 11.61 -8.73
CA LEU A 51 9.79 10.74 -9.90
C LEU A 51 10.24 11.55 -11.12
N GLU A 52 9.58 12.68 -11.40
CA GLU A 52 9.95 13.55 -12.53
C GLU A 52 11.39 14.08 -12.42
N ARG A 53 11.84 14.47 -11.22
CA ARG A 53 13.24 14.87 -11.00
C ARG A 53 14.21 13.71 -11.22
N TYR A 54 13.85 12.50 -10.82
CA TYR A 54 14.67 11.31 -11.07
C TYR A 54 14.78 11.01 -12.56
N GLU A 55 13.66 11.03 -13.28
CA GLU A 55 13.62 10.80 -14.74
C GLU A 55 14.44 11.83 -15.51
N ARG A 56 14.31 13.13 -15.17
CA ARG A 56 15.15 14.19 -15.76
C ARG A 56 16.64 13.93 -15.53
N ARG A 57 17.05 13.58 -14.31
CA ARG A 57 18.45 13.23 -14.00
C ARG A 57 18.94 12.01 -14.77
N ARG A 58 18.08 11.00 -14.91
CA ARG A 58 18.39 9.79 -15.68
C ARG A 58 18.58 10.10 -17.17
N ALA A 59 17.72 10.94 -17.76
CA ALA A 59 17.83 11.34 -19.16
C ALA A 59 19.13 12.13 -19.44
N ILE A 60 19.47 13.08 -18.57
CA ILE A 60 20.71 13.87 -18.69
C ILE A 60 21.96 12.98 -18.59
N ARG A 61 21.97 12.02 -17.66
CA ARG A 61 23.08 11.06 -17.53
C ARG A 61 23.26 10.23 -18.80
N ASN A 62 22.15 9.77 -19.39
CA ASN A 62 22.19 8.93 -20.58
C ASN A 62 22.63 9.70 -21.84
N SER A 63 22.27 10.98 -21.98
CA SER A 63 22.75 11.82 -23.09
C SER A 63 24.23 12.18 -22.95
N SER A 64 24.72 12.32 -21.72
CA SER A 64 26.13 12.60 -21.42
C SER A 64 27.05 11.41 -21.75
N ASN A 65 26.56 10.17 -21.53
CA ASN A 65 27.29 8.94 -21.88
C ASN A 65 27.27 8.59 -23.38
N SER A 66 26.42 9.24 -24.19
CA SER A 66 26.35 9.01 -25.64
C SER A 66 27.25 9.96 -26.46
N ALA A 67 27.87 10.95 -25.79
CA ALA A 67 28.74 11.95 -26.41
C ALA A 67 30.24 11.67 -26.20
N VAL A 68 30.58 10.50 -25.64
CA VAL A 68 31.94 9.95 -25.47
C VAL A 68 32.01 8.65 -26.25
#